data_AF-A0A946QG21-F1
#
_entry.id   AF-A0A946QG21-F1
#
_cell.length_a   1.000
_cell.length_b   1.000
_cell.length_c   1.000
_cell.angle_alpha   90.00
_cell.angle_beta   90.00
_cell.angle_gamma   90.00
#
_symmetry.space_group_name_H-M   'P 1'
#
loop_
_entity.id
_entity.type
_entity.pdbx_description
1 polymer ?
#
loop_
_entity_poly.entity_id
_entity_poly.type
_entity_poly.pdbx_seq_one_letter_code
_entity_poly.pdbx_strand_id
1 'polypeptide(L)' 'MDKYSDFKTLAANETLNRDYKILVRDMGSDISIVAPHGGLIEPKTSLITKLIAGDTFNYYCFEGIKGKNNQD' A
#
# COMPACT_ATOMS: atom_id res chain seq x y z
N MET A 1 -12.06 -9.35 11.01
CA MET A 1 -12.39 -8.00 11.48
C MET A 1 -11.07 -7.28 11.57
N ASP A 2 -10.98 -6.09 11.00
CA ASP A 2 -9.72 -5.34 10.97
C ASP A 2 -9.39 -4.82 12.37
N LYS A 3 -8.10 -4.82 12.72
CA LYS A 3 -7.62 -4.27 14.00
C LYS A 3 -7.79 -2.76 14.12
N TYR A 4 -7.76 -2.04 13.00
CA TYR A 4 -7.98 -0.60 12.95
C TYR A 4 -9.21 -0.31 12.10
N SER A 5 -10.11 0.54 12.60
CA SER A 5 -11.33 0.95 11.89
C SER A 5 -11.08 1.89 10.71
N ASP A 6 -9.93 2.56 10.71
CA ASP A 6 -9.57 3.59 9.74
C ASP A 6 -8.05 3.84 9.73
N PHE A 7 -7.59 4.55 8.69
CA PHE A 7 -6.18 4.90 8.53
C PHE A 7 -5.66 5.84 9.63
N LYS A 8 -6.49 6.75 10.16
CA LYS A 8 -6.06 7.69 11.22
C LYS A 8 -5.67 6.93 12.48
N THR A 9 -6.44 5.90 12.84
CA THR A 9 -6.18 5.03 13.99
C THR A 9 -4.96 4.15 13.74
N LEU A 10 -4.79 3.61 12.52
CA LEU A 10 -3.58 2.88 12.14
C LEU A 10 -2.34 3.78 12.27
N ALA A 11 -2.35 4.97 11.68
CA ALA A 11 -1.22 5.90 11.65
C ALA A 11 -0.83 6.43 13.04
N ALA A 12 -1.74 6.41 14.01
CA ALA A 12 -1.45 6.76 15.40
C ALA A 12 -0.78 5.62 16.18
N ASN A 13 -0.91 4.36 15.74
CA ASN A 13 -0.40 3.17 16.43
C ASN A 13 0.79 2.52 15.70
N GLU A 14 0.99 2.83 14.42
CA GLU A 14 2.03 2.25 13.57
C GLU A 14 2.92 3.35 13.00
N THR A 15 4.20 3.06 12.77
CA THR A 15 5.20 4.04 12.33
C THR A 15 5.46 3.95 10.83
N LEU A 16 5.23 5.05 10.11
CA LEU A 16 5.57 5.17 8.69
C LEU A 16 7.06 4.89 8.45
N ASN A 17 7.38 4.19 7.37
CA ASN A 17 8.71 3.71 7.00
C ASN A 17 9.35 2.66 7.92
N ARG A 18 8.68 2.26 9.02
CA ARG A 18 9.07 1.13 9.88
C ARG A 18 8.09 -0.03 9.76
N ASP A 19 6.81 0.26 9.91
CA ASP A 19 5.72 -0.72 10.00
C ASP A 19 4.91 -0.78 8.70
N TYR A 20 4.74 0.37 8.04
CA TYR A 20 4.13 0.49 6.73
C TYR A 20 4.84 1.54 5.86
N LYS A 21 4.60 1.53 4.56
CA LYS A 21 5.04 2.55 3.60
C LYS A 21 3.89 2.98 2.70
N ILE A 22 3.97 4.21 2.20
CA ILE A 22 3.08 4.71 1.15
C ILE A 22 3.95 5.03 -0.05
N LEU A 23 3.65 4.40 -1.19
CA LEU A 23 4.32 4.64 -2.46
C LEU A 23 3.33 5.22 -3.44
N VAL A 24 3.70 6.33 -4.06
CA VAL A 24 2.87 7.04 -5.04
C VAL A 24 3.72 7.36 -6.26
N ARG A 25 3.16 7.15 -7.44
CA ARG A 25 3.68 7.71 -8.69
C ARG A 25 2.52 8.34 -9.43
N ASP A 26 2.64 9.63 -9.68
CA ASP A 26 1.72 10.39 -10.52
C ASP A 26 2.34 10.55 -11.91
N MET A 27 1.64 10.08 -12.93
CA MET A 27 2.00 10.16 -14.35
C MET A 27 1.08 11.14 -15.10
N GLY A 28 0.16 11.82 -14.41
CA GLY A 28 -0.87 12.66 -15.02
C GLY A 28 -1.94 11.86 -15.78
N SER A 29 -2.05 10.56 -15.51
CA SER A 29 -3.06 9.69 -16.14
C SER A 29 -4.44 9.88 -15.49
N ASP A 30 -5.51 9.72 -16.26
CA ASP A 30 -6.88 9.68 -15.72
C ASP A 30 -7.17 8.38 -14.92
N ILE A 31 -6.29 7.39 -15.02
CA ILE A 31 -6.42 6.08 -14.39
C ILE A 31 -5.33 5.88 -13.34
N SER A 32 -5.73 5.37 -12.17
CA SER A 32 -4.82 4.99 -11.09
C SER A 32 -4.97 3.52 -10.74
N ILE A 33 -3.85 2.79 -10.68
CA ILE A 33 -3.81 1.40 -10.20
C ILE A 33 -3.49 1.43 -8.71
N VAL A 34 -4.35 0.82 -7.88
CA VAL A 34 -4.30 0.97 -6.43
C VAL A 34 -4.17 -0.39 -5.75
N ALA A 35 -3.20 -0.50 -4.84
CA ALA A 35 -3.11 -1.60 -3.87
C ALA A 35 -3.21 -1.04 -2.45
N PRO A 36 -4.41 -1.03 -1.83
CA PRO A 36 -4.54 -0.64 -0.43
C PRO A 36 -3.93 -1.69 0.52
N HIS A 37 -3.78 -2.93 0.07
CA HIS A 37 -3.19 -4.04 0.82
C HIS A 37 -1.87 -4.52 0.19
N GLY A 38 -0.94 -3.59 0.01
CA GLY A 38 0.38 -3.82 -0.55
C GLY A 38 1.39 -4.49 0.37
N GLY A 39 2.58 -4.75 -0.17
CA GLY A 39 3.72 -5.31 0.56
C GLY A 39 3.42 -6.72 1.06
N LEU A 40 3.49 -6.90 2.37
CA LEU A 40 3.27 -8.18 3.04
C LEU A 40 1.86 -8.35 3.62
N ILE A 41 0.93 -7.42 3.36
CA ILE A 41 -0.49 -7.54 3.75
C ILE A 41 -1.16 -8.60 2.86
N GLU A 42 -1.29 -8.31 1.56
CA GLU A 42 -1.62 -9.29 0.52
C GLU A 42 -0.41 -9.43 -0.41
N PRO A 43 0.39 -10.49 -0.28
CA PRO A 43 1.65 -10.60 -0.99
C PRO A 43 1.51 -10.44 -2.51
N LYS A 44 2.45 -9.69 -3.11
CA LYS A 44 2.59 -9.41 -4.55
C LYS A 44 1.62 -8.38 -5.13
N THR A 45 0.61 -7.90 -4.42
CA THR A 45 -0.31 -6.87 -4.94
C THR A 45 0.43 -5.60 -5.36
N SER A 46 1.42 -5.14 -4.57
CA SER A 46 2.24 -3.98 -4.94
C SER A 46 3.09 -4.21 -6.19
N LEU A 47 3.59 -5.43 -6.39
CA LEU A 47 4.33 -5.79 -7.61
C LEU A 47 3.39 -5.72 -8.81
N ILE A 48 2.22 -6.35 -8.71
CA ILE A 48 1.19 -6.38 -9.77
C ILE A 48 0.72 -4.95 -10.09
N THR A 49 0.44 -4.12 -9.08
CA THR A 49 0.07 -2.71 -9.26
C THR A 49 1.13 -1.94 -10.05
N LYS A 50 2.41 -2.07 -9.67
CA LYS A 50 3.52 -1.40 -10.37
C LYS A 50 3.69 -1.92 -11.81
N LEU A 51 3.50 -3.22 -12.04
CA LEU A 51 3.57 -3.83 -13.38
C LEU A 51 2.42 -3.41 -14.30
N ILE A 52 1.19 -3.35 -13.79
CA ILE A 52 0.03 -2.87 -14.56
C ILE A 52 0.17 -1.37 -14.84
N ALA A 53 0.60 -0.58 -13.85
CA ALA A 53 0.78 0.86 -14.03
C ALA A 53 1.84 1.18 -15.09
N GLY A 54 2.97 0.45 -15.06
CA GLY A 54 4.08 0.65 -15.98
C GLY A 54 4.48 2.12 -16.07
N ASP A 55 4.55 2.63 -17.30
CA ASP A 55 4.78 4.05 -17.59
C ASP A 55 3.52 4.73 -18.19
N THR A 56 2.34 4.14 -17.98
CA THR A 56 1.07 4.60 -18.59
C THR A 56 0.09 5.15 -17.56
N PHE A 57 -0.02 4.51 -16.40
CA PHE A 57 -1.00 4.86 -15.37
C PHE A 57 -0.32 5.37 -14.10
N ASN A 58 -1.08 6.11 -13.28
CA ASN A 58 -0.64 6.44 -11.93
C ASN A 58 -0.68 5.19 -11.05
N TYR A 59 0.03 5.19 -9.92
CA TYR A 59 -0.20 4.17 -8.91
C TYR A 59 -0.15 4.69 -7.48
N TYR A 60 -0.84 3.96 -6.60
CA TYR A 60 -0.76 4.08 -5.16
C TYR A 60 -0.62 2.69 -4.53
N CYS A 61 0.36 2.52 -3.63
CA CYS A 61 0.49 1.35 -2.79
C CYS A 61 0.60 1.77 -1.33
N PHE A 62 -0.27 1.21 -0.48
CA PHE A 62 -0.03 1.14 0.96
C PHE A 62 0.61 -0.22 1.27
N GLU A 63 1.86 -0.25 1.70
CA GLU A 63 2.62 -1.49 1.90
C GLU A 63 2.81 -1.77 3.39
N GLY A 64 2.34 -2.92 3.88
CA GLY A 64 2.78 -3.45 5.18
C GLY A 64 4.19 -4.03 5.03
N ILE A 65 5.12 -3.64 5.90
CA ILE A 65 6.54 -3.99 5.79
C ILE A 65 7.11 -4.64 7.05
N LYS A 66 6.27 -5.03 8.01
CA LYS A 66 6.70 -5.74 9.21
C LYS A 66 7.20 -7.14 8.84
N GLY A 67 8.14 -7.69 9.62
CA GLY A 67 8.63 -9.06 9.40
C GLY A 67 7.58 -10.16 9.61
N LYS A 68 6.46 -9.85 10.29
CA LYS A 68 5.31 -10.72 10.52
C LYS A 68 4.08 -9.86 10.86
N ASN A 69 2.89 -10.49 10.87
CA ASN A 69 1.67 -9.88 11.40
C ASN A 69 1.25 -8.60 10.65
N ASN A 70 1.25 -8.65 9.31
CA ASN A 70 0.77 -7.55 8.48
C ASN A 70 -0.74 -7.63 8.21
N GLN A 71 -1.39 -8.73 8.59
CA GLN A 71 -2.84 -8.97 8.49
C GLN A 71 -3.57 -8.83 9.82
N ASP A 72 -2.82 -8.58 10.90
CA ASP A 72 -3.33 -8.50 12.28
C ASP A 72 -4.18 -7.25 12.49
#